data_AF-D5VTA1-F1
#
_entry.id   AF-D5VTA1-F1
#
_cell.length_a   1.000
_cell.length_b   1.000
_cell.length_c   1.000
_cell.angle_alpha   90.00
_cell.angle_beta   90.00
_cell.angle_gamma   90.00
#
_symmetry.space_group_name_H-M   'P 1'
#
loop_
_entity.id
_entity.type
_entity.pdbx_description
1 polymer ?
#
loop_
_entity_poly.entity_id
_entity_poly.type
_entity_poly.pdbx_seq_one_letter_code
_entity_poly.pdbx_strand_id
1 'polypeptide(L)'
;MKVGIATKPKDINLNSEIIKYYDFHVIDSETEDFINLENLKKVIVTVQSKRDNAYELLELYSSYDPLAICIVLGNRKYLKEHERKKRREVILKVIERALDLFNNIWVGTEKVEDLVKPVIEEHDLTAFYLYGDSCSLKNRAIYVPYSSQLKNKEFINNYLERRKSKDIDKYILRDPRKIKEILRENKYSVFYPIDGDIYELSKLINL
;
A
#
# COMPACT_ATOMS: atom_id res chain seq x y z
N MET A 1 -16.89 -1.40 4.35
CA MET A 1 -15.84 -0.44 3.97
C MET A 1 -14.95 -0.24 5.17
N LYS A 2 -13.62 -0.35 4.99
CA LYS A 2 -12.64 -0.10 6.06
C LYS A 2 -11.63 0.94 5.60
N VAL A 3 -11.20 1.79 6.52
CA VAL A 3 -10.29 2.90 6.24
C VAL A 3 -8.97 2.68 6.94
N GLY A 4 -7.88 2.73 6.19
CA GLY A 4 -6.53 2.67 6.72
C GLY A 4 -5.73 3.92 6.40
N ILE A 5 -4.60 4.03 7.09
CA ILE A 5 -3.57 5.03 6.81
C ILE A 5 -2.30 4.29 6.38
N ALA A 6 -1.59 4.82 5.39
CA ALA A 6 -0.24 4.37 5.06
C ALA A 6 0.79 5.20 5.82
N THR A 7 1.80 4.54 6.39
CA THR A 7 2.96 5.23 6.96
C THR A 7 4.25 4.58 6.53
N LYS A 8 5.34 5.31 6.76
CA LYS A 8 6.70 4.79 6.58
C LYS A 8 7.08 3.90 7.77
N PRO A 9 8.05 2.99 7.59
CA PRO A 9 8.58 2.14 8.67
C PRO A 9 9.07 2.95 9.88
N LYS A 10 9.69 4.10 9.65
CA LYS A 10 10.19 4.98 10.72
C LYS A 10 9.09 5.60 11.60
N ASP A 11 7.85 5.64 11.10
CA ASP A 11 6.71 6.28 11.77
C ASP A 11 5.80 5.25 12.48
N ILE A 12 6.28 4.01 12.65
CA ILE A 12 5.52 2.88 13.20
C ILE A 12 5.06 3.08 14.65
N ASN A 13 5.79 3.90 15.42
CA ASN A 13 5.45 4.25 16.79
C ASN A 13 4.11 5.02 16.91
N LEU A 14 3.58 5.52 15.79
CA LEU A 14 2.26 6.17 15.74
C LEU A 14 1.09 5.18 15.79
N ASN A 15 1.33 3.86 15.82
CA ASN A 15 0.27 2.85 15.75
C ASN A 15 -0.84 3.06 16.79
N SER A 16 -0.49 3.43 18.03
CA SER A 16 -1.47 3.69 19.09
C SER A 16 -2.39 4.89 18.82
N GLU A 17 -1.94 5.87 18.04
CA GLU A 17 -2.74 7.02 17.60
C GLU A 17 -3.56 6.66 16.36
N ILE A 18 -2.96 5.90 15.45
CA ILE A 18 -3.60 5.47 14.19
C ILE A 18 -4.85 4.64 14.49
N ILE A 19 -4.76 3.64 15.37
CA ILE A 19 -5.89 2.75 15.67
C ILE A 19 -7.07 3.45 16.38
N LYS A 20 -6.89 4.69 16.86
CA LYS A 20 -7.98 5.51 17.42
C LYS A 20 -8.87 6.09 16.33
N TYR A 21 -8.33 6.30 15.12
CA TYR A 21 -8.97 7.03 14.05
C TYR A 21 -9.20 6.20 12.78
N TYR A 22 -8.46 5.10 12.62
CA TYR A 22 -8.45 4.26 11.42
C TYR A 22 -8.64 2.79 11.80
N ASP A 23 -9.24 2.01 10.89
CA ASP A 23 -9.50 0.59 11.08
C ASP A 23 -8.21 -0.24 11.07
N PHE A 24 -7.22 0.19 10.30
CA PHE A 24 -5.96 -0.51 10.13
C PHE A 24 -4.84 0.44 9.67
N HIS A 25 -3.63 -0.08 9.67
CA HIS A 25 -2.41 0.64 9.35
C HIS A 25 -1.62 -0.12 8.29
N VAL A 26 -1.31 0.50 7.15
CA VAL A 26 -0.44 -0.06 6.12
C VAL A 26 0.98 0.46 6.30
N ILE A 27 1.94 -0.44 6.45
CA ILE A 27 3.35 -0.09 6.52
C ILE A 27 3.97 -0.23 5.13
N ASP A 28 4.41 0.89 4.56
CA ASP A 28 5.07 0.92 3.26
C ASP A 28 6.46 0.27 3.37
N SER A 29 6.82 -0.53 2.38
CA SER A 29 8.14 -1.16 2.32
C SER A 29 9.16 -0.18 1.73
N GLU A 30 9.68 0.76 2.53
CA GLU A 30 10.74 1.69 2.08
C GLU A 30 12.16 1.25 2.47
N THR A 31 12.29 0.29 3.39
CA THR A 31 13.58 -0.25 3.87
C THR A 31 13.78 -1.70 3.43
N GLU A 32 15.02 -2.19 3.51
CA GLU A 32 15.36 -3.61 3.42
C GLU A 32 15.29 -4.29 4.79
N ASP A 33 15.34 -3.49 5.85
CA ASP A 33 15.36 -3.96 7.23
C ASP A 33 14.04 -4.62 7.61
N PHE A 34 14.14 -5.61 8.48
CA PHE A 34 13.00 -6.14 9.19
C PHE A 34 12.34 -5.04 10.04
N ILE A 35 11.01 -5.05 10.03
CA ILE A 35 10.19 -4.17 10.83
C ILE A 35 9.63 -4.97 12.00
N ASN A 36 10.01 -4.63 13.23
CA ASN A 36 9.44 -5.30 14.40
C ASN A 36 7.95 -4.96 14.56
N LEU A 37 7.12 -6.00 14.49
CA LEU A 37 5.67 -5.90 14.62
C LEU A 37 5.16 -6.33 16.00
N GLU A 38 6.06 -6.77 16.89
CA GLU A 38 5.76 -7.09 18.28
C GLU A 38 5.16 -5.83 18.93
N ASN A 39 3.88 -5.91 19.31
CA ASN A 39 3.02 -4.84 19.85
C ASN A 39 2.20 -3.99 18.86
N LEU A 40 2.29 -4.24 17.55
CA LEU A 40 1.43 -3.54 16.60
C LEU A 40 0.09 -4.26 16.43
N LYS A 41 -0.99 -3.49 16.35
CA LYS A 41 -2.34 -4.03 16.13
C LYS A 41 -2.87 -3.59 14.77
N LYS A 42 -3.63 -4.49 14.13
CA LYS A 42 -4.36 -4.23 12.88
C LYS A 42 -3.47 -3.68 11.76
N VAL A 43 -2.28 -4.27 11.59
CA VAL A 43 -1.30 -3.84 10.61
C VAL A 43 -1.38 -4.68 9.34
N ILE A 44 -1.23 -4.03 8.20
CA ILE A 44 -0.94 -4.64 6.91
C ILE A 44 0.50 -4.31 6.55
N VAL A 45 1.29 -5.32 6.24
CA VAL A 45 2.73 -5.14 5.98
C VAL A 45 3.01 -5.32 4.50
N THR A 46 3.78 -4.40 3.92
CA THR A 46 4.12 -4.49 2.49
C THR A 46 5.41 -5.28 2.27
N VAL A 47 5.41 -6.20 1.30
CA VAL A 47 6.60 -6.94 0.83
C VAL A 47 6.83 -6.63 -0.65
N GLN A 48 8.06 -6.25 -0.98
CA GLN A 48 8.48 -6.01 -2.36
C GLN A 48 9.02 -7.29 -2.99
N SER A 49 8.32 -7.80 -4.00
CA SER A 49 8.63 -9.10 -4.63
C SER A 49 9.99 -9.14 -5.33
N LYS A 50 10.52 -7.99 -5.76
CA LYS A 50 11.84 -7.89 -6.37
C LYS A 50 12.99 -7.92 -5.36
N ARG A 51 12.74 -7.77 -4.05
CA ARG A 51 13.80 -7.86 -3.06
C ARG A 51 14.37 -9.27 -2.96
N ASP A 52 15.65 -9.38 -2.64
CA ASP A 52 16.28 -10.69 -2.42
C ASP A 52 15.70 -11.41 -1.19
N ASN A 53 15.43 -10.65 -0.13
CA ASN A 53 14.89 -11.17 1.12
C ASN A 53 13.36 -11.28 1.15
N ALA A 54 12.66 -11.21 0.02
CA ALA A 54 11.19 -11.23 -0.02
C ALA A 54 10.61 -12.48 0.66
N TYR A 55 11.22 -13.65 0.45
CA TYR A 55 10.79 -14.92 1.07
C TYR A 55 11.05 -14.93 2.57
N GLU A 56 12.24 -14.50 3.00
CA GLU A 56 12.61 -14.40 4.42
C GLU A 56 11.65 -13.47 5.17
N LEU A 57 11.25 -12.36 4.56
CA LEU A 57 10.26 -11.45 5.13
C LEU A 57 8.87 -12.09 5.25
N LEU A 58 8.44 -12.91 4.28
CA LEU A 58 7.17 -13.65 4.38
C LEU A 58 7.20 -14.65 5.54
N GLU A 59 8.26 -15.45 5.67
CA GLU A 59 8.40 -16.38 6.80
C GLU A 59 8.38 -15.63 8.14
N LEU A 60 9.16 -14.56 8.23
CA LEU A 60 9.27 -13.76 9.44
C LEU A 60 7.92 -13.14 9.81
N TYR A 61 7.24 -12.49 8.87
CA TYR A 61 5.95 -11.86 9.12
C TYR A 61 4.83 -12.86 9.38
N SER A 62 4.94 -14.12 8.95
CA SER A 62 3.96 -15.16 9.30
C SER A 62 3.92 -15.43 10.81
N SER A 63 5.03 -15.23 11.52
CA SER A 63 5.10 -15.39 12.98
C SER A 63 4.41 -14.26 13.77
N TYR A 64 4.15 -13.12 13.13
CA TYR A 64 3.53 -11.95 13.76
C TYR A 64 2.01 -11.84 13.52
N ASP A 65 1.43 -12.70 12.68
CA ASP A 65 0.00 -12.71 12.32
C ASP A 65 -0.58 -11.31 11.97
N PRO A 66 -0.03 -10.63 10.94
CA PRO A 66 -0.56 -9.34 10.52
C PRO A 66 -1.99 -9.48 9.97
N LEU A 67 -2.74 -8.38 9.98
CA LEU A 67 -4.12 -8.34 9.44
C LEU A 67 -4.15 -8.76 7.96
N ALA A 68 -3.11 -8.40 7.20
CA ALA A 68 -2.85 -8.87 5.85
C ALA A 68 -1.37 -8.69 5.49
N ILE A 69 -0.91 -9.42 4.48
CA ILE A 69 0.34 -9.13 3.78
C ILE A 69 0.02 -8.46 2.44
N CYS A 70 0.68 -7.36 2.12
CA CYS A 70 0.53 -6.65 0.85
C CYS A 70 1.76 -6.88 -0.05
N ILE A 71 1.59 -7.65 -1.11
CA ILE A 71 2.67 -8.01 -2.02
C ILE A 71 2.65 -7.04 -3.19
N VAL A 72 3.74 -6.31 -3.39
CA VAL A 72 3.90 -5.37 -4.51
C VAL A 72 5.10 -5.77 -5.36
N LEU A 73 5.18 -5.26 -6.59
CA LEU A 73 6.32 -5.55 -7.46
C LEU A 73 7.63 -5.00 -6.87
N GLY A 74 7.56 -3.80 -6.30
CA GLY A 74 8.70 -3.10 -5.70
C GLY A 74 9.04 -1.80 -6.39
N ASN A 75 9.33 -0.78 -5.60
CA ASN A 75 9.65 0.55 -6.09
C ASN A 75 11.14 0.62 -6.45
N ARG A 76 11.44 0.98 -7.70
CA ARG A 76 12.83 1.08 -8.20
C ARG A 76 13.72 1.98 -7.33
N LYS A 77 13.15 2.98 -6.64
CA LYS A 77 13.91 3.86 -5.72
C LYS A 77 14.52 3.08 -4.54
N TYR A 78 13.85 2.04 -4.06
CA TYR A 78 14.23 1.29 -2.86
C TYR A 78 14.94 -0.04 -3.15
N LEU A 79 14.97 -0.46 -4.41
CA LEU A 79 15.63 -1.69 -4.85
C LEU A 79 17.09 -1.45 -5.20
N LYS A 80 17.95 -2.46 -4.95
CA LYS A 80 19.33 -2.55 -5.46
C LYS A 80 19.35 -2.70 -6.98
N GLU A 81 20.50 -2.46 -7.60
CA GLU A 81 20.62 -2.46 -9.06
C GLU A 81 20.22 -3.82 -9.68
N HIS A 82 20.67 -4.94 -9.11
CA HIS A 82 20.33 -6.28 -9.60
C HIS A 82 18.87 -6.64 -9.32
N GLU A 83 18.31 -6.22 -8.19
CA GLU A 83 16.88 -6.40 -7.88
C GLU A 83 15.99 -5.68 -8.90
N ARG A 84 16.37 -4.45 -9.33
CA ARG A 84 15.64 -3.70 -10.38
C ARG A 84 15.60 -4.47 -11.71
N LYS A 85 16.64 -5.25 -12.00
CA LYS A 85 16.79 -6.05 -13.23
C LYS A 85 15.98 -7.36 -13.21
N LYS A 86 15.48 -7.81 -12.05
CA LYS A 86 14.57 -8.97 -11.97
C LYS A 86 13.33 -8.72 -12.83
N ARG A 87 12.85 -9.77 -13.49
CA ARG A 87 11.64 -9.70 -14.33
C ARG A 87 10.39 -9.49 -13.46
N ARG A 88 9.29 -9.03 -14.06
CA ARG A 88 8.07 -8.70 -13.31
C ARG A 88 7.32 -9.92 -12.79
N GLU A 89 7.52 -11.07 -13.45
CA GLU A 89 6.94 -12.37 -13.14
C GLU A 89 7.35 -12.92 -11.77
N VAL A 90 8.42 -12.36 -11.16
CA VAL A 90 8.84 -12.73 -9.80
C VAL A 90 7.72 -12.52 -8.76
N ILE A 91 6.80 -11.57 -8.99
CA ILE A 91 5.67 -11.32 -8.10
C ILE A 91 4.77 -12.56 -7.94
N LEU A 92 4.59 -13.35 -9.00
CA LEU A 92 3.75 -14.55 -8.94
C LEU A 92 4.31 -15.59 -7.99
N LYS A 93 5.63 -15.79 -8.00
CA LYS A 93 6.29 -16.74 -7.09
C LYS A 93 6.20 -16.31 -5.62
N VAL A 94 6.21 -15.01 -5.37
CA VAL A 94 6.07 -14.44 -4.02
C VAL A 94 4.62 -14.54 -3.55
N ILE A 95 3.64 -14.33 -4.44
CA ILE A 95 2.22 -14.57 -4.15
C ILE A 95 1.97 -16.03 -3.82
N GLU A 96 2.49 -16.95 -4.63
CA GLU A 96 2.38 -18.39 -4.40
C GLU A 96 2.91 -18.77 -3.02
N ARG A 97 4.10 -18.29 -2.64
CA ARG A 97 4.64 -18.53 -1.30
C ARG A 97 3.76 -17.94 -0.20
N ALA A 98 3.20 -16.76 -0.40
CA ALA A 98 2.34 -16.13 0.60
C ALA A 98 1.02 -16.87 0.81
N LEU A 99 0.48 -17.53 -0.22
CA LEU A 99 -0.73 -18.35 -0.11
C LEU A 99 -0.55 -19.52 0.88
N ASP A 100 0.67 -20.04 1.04
CA ASP A 100 0.98 -21.08 2.04
C ASP A 100 0.98 -20.56 3.49
N LEU A 101 1.18 -19.24 3.66
CA LEU A 101 1.55 -18.64 4.94
C LEU A 101 0.46 -17.73 5.53
N PHE A 102 -0.38 -17.14 4.68
CA PHE A 102 -1.31 -16.08 5.08
C PHE A 102 -2.71 -16.31 4.53
N ASN A 103 -3.72 -16.04 5.38
CA ASN A 103 -5.13 -16.12 5.01
C ASN A 103 -5.66 -14.85 4.30
N ASN A 104 -4.95 -13.72 4.43
CA ASN A 104 -5.37 -12.44 3.87
C ASN A 104 -4.21 -11.78 3.13
N ILE A 105 -4.30 -11.76 1.80
CA ILE A 105 -3.25 -11.26 0.93
C ILE A 105 -3.82 -10.15 0.06
N TRP A 106 -3.08 -9.05 0.02
CA TRP A 106 -3.30 -7.93 -0.88
C TRP A 106 -2.23 -7.95 -1.96
N VAL A 107 -2.59 -7.59 -3.18
CA VAL A 107 -1.66 -7.65 -4.33
C VAL A 107 -1.65 -6.31 -5.06
N GLY A 108 -0.49 -5.65 -5.06
CA GLY A 108 -0.24 -4.42 -5.80
C GLY A 108 -0.36 -4.60 -7.31
N THR A 109 -1.22 -3.81 -7.96
CA THR A 109 -1.50 -3.96 -9.39
C THR A 109 -0.70 -3.01 -10.29
N GLU A 110 0.05 -2.07 -9.72
CA GLU A 110 0.81 -1.06 -10.49
C GLU A 110 1.76 -1.73 -11.51
N LYS A 111 1.49 -1.52 -12.81
CA LYS A 111 2.25 -2.05 -13.97
C LYS A 111 2.25 -3.58 -14.13
N VAL A 112 1.45 -4.29 -13.34
CA VAL A 112 1.39 -5.77 -13.35
C VAL A 112 -0.03 -6.33 -13.28
N GLU A 113 -1.09 -5.51 -13.36
CA GLU A 113 -2.48 -6.00 -13.31
C GLU A 113 -2.73 -7.14 -14.31
N ASP A 114 -2.23 -7.03 -15.54
CA ASP A 114 -2.34 -8.06 -16.58
C ASP A 114 -1.77 -9.42 -16.15
N LEU A 115 -0.72 -9.40 -15.33
CA LEU A 115 -0.02 -10.59 -14.85
C LEU A 115 -0.68 -11.18 -13.61
N VAL A 116 -1.07 -10.34 -12.64
CA VAL A 116 -1.55 -10.79 -11.33
C VAL A 116 -3.06 -10.99 -11.27
N LYS A 117 -3.82 -10.44 -12.22
CA LYS A 117 -5.28 -10.57 -12.26
C LYS A 117 -5.78 -12.02 -12.15
N PRO A 118 -5.23 -13.01 -12.89
CA PRO A 118 -5.70 -14.39 -12.79
C PRO A 118 -5.58 -14.96 -11.37
N VAL A 119 -4.42 -14.80 -10.72
CA VAL A 119 -4.20 -15.32 -9.36
C VAL A 119 -5.02 -14.55 -8.32
N ILE A 120 -5.29 -13.26 -8.53
CA ILE A 120 -6.19 -12.49 -7.67
C ILE A 120 -7.61 -13.03 -7.75
N GLU A 121 -8.12 -13.30 -8.96
CA GLU A 121 -9.48 -13.81 -9.16
C GLU A 121 -9.63 -15.25 -8.69
N GLU A 122 -8.64 -16.11 -8.95
CA GLU A 122 -8.63 -17.53 -8.55
C GLU A 122 -8.70 -17.72 -7.04
N HIS A 123 -7.97 -16.90 -6.27
CA HIS A 123 -7.88 -17.04 -4.83
C HIS A 123 -8.67 -15.96 -4.04
N ASP A 124 -9.52 -15.18 -4.71
CA ASP A 124 -10.28 -14.05 -4.13
C ASP A 124 -9.41 -13.05 -3.32
N LEU A 125 -8.21 -12.75 -3.83
CA LEU A 125 -7.27 -11.84 -3.19
C LEU A 125 -7.75 -10.38 -3.29
N THR A 126 -7.22 -9.50 -2.44
CA THR A 126 -7.55 -8.07 -2.52
C THR A 126 -6.60 -7.36 -3.48
N ALA A 127 -7.11 -6.82 -4.59
CA ALA A 127 -6.35 -5.99 -5.50
C ALA A 127 -6.01 -4.64 -4.86
N PHE A 128 -4.74 -4.28 -4.79
CA PHE A 128 -4.28 -3.01 -4.23
C PHE A 128 -3.81 -2.07 -5.35
N TYR A 129 -4.59 -1.05 -5.65
CA TYR A 129 -4.33 -0.13 -6.76
C TYR A 129 -4.13 1.31 -6.28
N LEU A 130 -3.52 2.13 -7.12
CA LEU A 130 -3.18 3.52 -6.78
C LEU A 130 -4.25 4.47 -7.32
N TYR A 131 -4.60 5.49 -6.53
CA TYR A 131 -5.45 6.60 -6.97
C TYR A 131 -4.88 7.25 -8.24
N GLY A 132 -5.75 7.47 -9.22
CA GLY A 132 -5.38 7.93 -10.56
C GLY A 132 -5.13 6.81 -11.59
N ASP A 133 -5.09 5.55 -11.16
CA ASP A 133 -5.16 4.38 -12.04
C ASP A 133 -6.55 3.73 -11.99
N SER A 134 -6.91 3.02 -13.06
CA SER A 134 -8.08 2.15 -13.09
C SER A 134 -7.76 0.79 -12.49
N CYS A 135 -8.75 0.14 -11.88
CA CYS A 135 -8.66 -1.25 -11.46
C CYS A 135 -9.93 -1.99 -11.89
N SER A 136 -9.76 -3.06 -12.65
CA SER A 136 -10.89 -3.86 -13.18
C SER A 136 -11.44 -4.89 -12.20
N LEU A 137 -10.75 -5.10 -11.08
CA LEU A 137 -11.04 -6.14 -10.08
C LEU A 137 -12.10 -5.68 -9.08
N LYS A 138 -12.98 -6.59 -8.66
CA LYS A 138 -14.08 -6.29 -7.73
C LYS A 138 -13.61 -6.17 -6.28
N ASN A 139 -12.82 -7.14 -5.80
CA ASN A 139 -12.26 -7.12 -4.45
C ASN A 139 -11.03 -6.22 -4.44
N ARG A 140 -11.23 -4.92 -4.17
CA ARG A 140 -10.19 -3.91 -4.33
C ARG A 140 -10.02 -2.98 -3.13
N ALA A 141 -8.78 -2.56 -2.95
CA ALA A 141 -8.27 -1.59 -2.01
C ALA A 141 -7.54 -0.47 -2.78
N ILE A 142 -7.82 0.78 -2.44
CA ILE A 142 -7.21 1.94 -3.11
C ILE A 142 -6.20 2.64 -2.19
N TYR A 143 -5.00 2.94 -2.69
CA TYR A 143 -4.02 3.82 -2.05
C TYR A 143 -4.20 5.25 -2.56
N VAL A 144 -4.40 6.20 -1.64
CA VAL A 144 -4.80 7.58 -1.94
C VAL A 144 -3.82 8.56 -1.30
N PRO A 145 -2.84 9.07 -2.06
CA PRO A 145 -2.05 10.21 -1.63
C PRO A 145 -2.97 11.42 -1.47
N TYR A 146 -2.97 12.04 -0.30
CA TYR A 146 -3.82 13.18 0.02
C TYR A 146 -3.00 14.40 0.45
N SER A 147 -3.39 15.57 -0.05
CA SER A 147 -2.82 16.85 0.34
C SER A 147 -3.80 17.98 0.03
N SER A 148 -4.14 18.80 1.02
CA SER A 148 -4.95 20.01 0.80
C SER A 148 -4.09 21.21 0.37
N GLN A 149 -2.79 21.22 0.70
CA GLN A 149 -1.94 22.42 0.62
C GLN A 149 -0.70 22.26 -0.26
N LEU A 150 -0.35 21.05 -0.66
CA LEU A 150 0.81 20.71 -1.49
C LEU A 150 2.13 21.28 -0.93
N LYS A 151 2.29 21.27 0.40
CA LYS A 151 3.47 21.84 1.07
C LYS A 151 4.73 21.05 0.74
N ASN A 152 4.63 19.72 0.70
CA ASN A 152 5.77 18.85 0.41
C ASN A 152 6.04 18.70 -1.10
N LYS A 153 6.53 19.78 -1.73
CA LYS A 153 6.82 19.83 -3.18
C LYS A 153 7.81 18.76 -3.62
N GLU A 154 8.82 18.45 -2.81
CA GLU A 154 9.82 17.43 -3.12
C GLU A 154 9.17 16.05 -3.23
N PHE A 155 8.34 15.67 -2.25
CA PHE A 155 7.59 14.42 -2.31
C PHE A 155 6.70 14.36 -3.55
N ILE A 156 5.95 15.44 -3.81
CA ILE A 156 4.99 15.53 -4.93
C ILE A 156 5.70 15.36 -6.27
N ASN A 157 6.78 16.11 -6.50
CA ASN A 157 7.55 16.03 -7.74
C ASN A 157 8.12 14.62 -7.95
N ASN A 158 8.75 14.06 -6.92
CA ASN A 158 9.28 12.70 -6.96
C ASN A 158 8.18 11.67 -7.21
N TYR A 159 6.99 11.84 -6.61
CA TYR A 159 5.86 10.94 -6.81
C TYR A 159 5.36 11.00 -8.24
N LEU A 160 5.10 12.19 -8.78
CA LEU A 160 4.61 12.39 -10.14
C LEU A 160 5.61 11.95 -11.22
N GLU A 161 6.91 12.12 -10.99
CA GLU A 161 7.95 11.59 -11.88
C GLU A 161 7.87 10.07 -12.00
N ARG A 162 7.64 9.35 -10.88
CA ARG A 162 7.43 7.89 -10.89
C ARG A 162 6.18 7.48 -11.66
N ARG A 163 5.15 8.33 -11.62
CA ARG A 163 3.91 8.19 -12.41
C ARG A 163 4.07 8.60 -13.87
N LYS A 164 5.23 9.20 -14.24
CA LYS A 164 5.50 9.77 -15.56
C LYS A 164 4.42 10.76 -16.00
N SER A 165 3.96 11.59 -15.07
CA SER A 165 2.90 12.58 -15.29
C SER A 165 3.23 13.90 -14.61
N LYS A 166 2.61 14.98 -15.07
CA LYS A 166 2.58 16.29 -14.38
C LYS A 166 1.21 16.63 -13.80
N ASP A 167 0.22 15.77 -14.03
CA ASP A 167 -1.15 15.96 -13.58
C ASP A 167 -1.27 15.61 -12.08
N ILE A 168 -1.21 16.64 -11.24
CA ILE A 168 -1.33 16.53 -9.79
C ILE A 168 -2.71 15.99 -9.42
N ASP A 169 -3.78 16.58 -9.97
CA ASP A 169 -5.16 16.31 -9.54
C ASP A 169 -5.62 14.90 -9.90
N LYS A 170 -4.99 14.28 -10.91
CA LYS A 170 -5.17 12.86 -11.25
C LYS A 170 -4.60 11.91 -10.19
N TYR A 171 -3.43 12.21 -9.61
CA TYR A 171 -2.68 11.26 -8.78
C TYR A 171 -2.62 11.62 -7.29
N ILE A 172 -3.01 12.83 -6.92
CA ILE A 172 -3.06 13.32 -5.55
C ILE A 172 -4.45 13.86 -5.29
N LEU A 173 -5.13 13.29 -4.29
CA LEU A 173 -6.42 13.77 -3.85
C LEU A 173 -6.25 15.10 -3.10
N ARG A 174 -6.99 16.12 -3.56
CA ARG A 174 -6.99 17.45 -2.96
C ARG A 174 -8.37 17.93 -2.54
N ASP A 175 -9.42 17.45 -3.21
CA ASP A 175 -10.79 17.80 -2.90
C ASP A 175 -11.37 16.81 -1.87
N PRO A 176 -11.59 17.23 -0.61
CA PRO A 176 -12.11 16.34 0.42
C PRO A 176 -13.52 15.83 0.10
N ARG A 177 -14.29 16.50 -0.77
CA ARG A 177 -15.64 16.07 -1.14
C ARG A 177 -15.64 14.71 -1.87
N LYS A 178 -14.54 14.36 -2.52
CA LYS A 178 -14.36 13.07 -3.21
C LYS A 178 -14.04 11.90 -2.27
N ILE A 179 -13.71 12.16 -1.00
CA ILE A 179 -13.40 11.09 -0.02
C ILE A 179 -14.59 10.14 0.11
N LYS A 180 -15.82 10.66 0.23
CA LYS A 180 -17.03 9.83 0.36
C LYS A 180 -17.30 8.93 -0.85
N GLU A 181 -16.92 9.37 -2.04
CA GLU A 181 -17.05 8.59 -3.28
C GLU A 181 -16.03 7.44 -3.29
N ILE A 182 -14.75 7.77 -3.07
CA ILE A 182 -13.66 6.79 -2.96
C ILE A 182 -13.99 5.69 -1.95
N LEU A 183 -14.49 6.10 -0.79
CA LEU A 183 -14.91 5.23 0.29
C LEU A 183 -16.02 4.25 -0.15
N ARG A 184 -17.06 4.74 -0.83
CA ARG A 184 -18.19 3.90 -1.29
C ARG A 184 -17.80 2.89 -2.36
N GLU A 185 -16.85 3.23 -3.24
CA GLU A 185 -16.47 2.41 -4.39
C GLU A 185 -15.44 1.32 -4.07
N ASN A 186 -14.93 1.29 -2.84
CA ASN A 186 -13.82 0.43 -2.44
C ASN A 186 -14.13 -0.31 -1.15
N LYS A 187 -13.71 -1.57 -1.08
CA LYS A 187 -13.81 -2.36 0.15
C LYS A 187 -12.90 -1.79 1.22
N TYR A 188 -11.70 -1.36 0.80
CA TYR A 188 -10.70 -0.71 1.63
C TYR A 188 -10.19 0.57 0.97
N SER A 189 -9.95 1.61 1.78
CA SER A 189 -9.28 2.83 1.32
C SER A 189 -8.12 3.14 2.25
N VAL A 190 -6.94 3.32 1.68
CA VAL A 190 -5.68 3.58 2.39
C VAL A 190 -5.21 4.96 2.02
N PHE A 191 -5.25 5.90 2.97
CA PHE A 191 -4.81 7.25 2.71
C PHE A 191 -3.36 7.47 3.13
N TYR A 192 -2.61 8.24 2.34
CA TYR A 192 -1.27 8.69 2.69
C TYR A 192 -1.26 10.22 2.80
N PRO A 193 -1.13 10.78 4.02
CA PRO A 193 -1.15 12.23 4.21
C PRO A 193 0.21 12.83 3.85
N ILE A 194 0.31 13.47 2.68
CA ILE A 194 1.57 14.01 2.15
C ILE A 194 2.13 15.14 3.03
N ASP A 195 1.24 15.99 3.55
CA ASP A 195 1.60 17.13 4.40
C ASP A 195 1.60 16.78 5.91
N GLY A 196 1.40 15.50 6.25
CA GLY A 196 1.72 14.94 7.57
C GLY A 196 0.64 15.00 8.65
N ASP A 197 -0.55 15.56 8.40
CA ASP A 197 -1.59 15.61 9.44
C ASP A 197 -2.59 14.43 9.33
N ILE A 198 -2.26 13.35 10.04
CA ILE A 198 -3.11 12.15 10.18
C ILE A 198 -4.45 12.48 10.88
N TYR A 199 -4.49 13.52 11.72
CA TYR A 199 -5.67 13.90 12.49
C TYR A 199 -6.63 14.79 11.69
N GLU A 200 -6.12 15.73 10.89
CA GLU A 200 -6.96 16.50 9.96
C GLU A 200 -7.66 15.58 8.96
N LEU A 201 -6.93 14.60 8.43
CA LEU A 201 -7.51 13.63 7.50
C LEU A 201 -8.60 12.76 8.17
N SER A 202 -8.43 12.38 9.44
CA SER A 202 -9.46 11.60 10.13
C SER A 202 -10.75 12.37 10.34
N LYS A 203 -10.68 13.70 10.57
CA LYS A 203 -11.87 14.56 10.60
C LYS A 203 -12.62 14.52 9.27
N LEU A 204 -11.89 14.59 8.16
CA LEU A 204 -12.49 14.60 6.81
C LEU A 204 -13.15 13.28 6.44
N ILE A 205 -12.59 12.16 6.91
CA ILE A 205 -13.13 10.81 6.68
C ILE A 205 -14.39 10.55 7.50
N ASN A 206 -14.49 11.14 8.70
CA ASN A 206 -15.62 10.98 9.61
C ASN A 206 -16.76 11.99 9.38
N LEU A 207 -16.62 12.92 8.42
CA LEU A 207 -17.69 13.85 7.97
C LEU A 207 -18.57 13.19 6.90
#